data_AF-A0A3Q8X7Y1-F1
#
_entry.id   AF-A0A3Q8X7Y1-F1
#
_cell.length_a   1.000
_cell.length_b   1.000
_cell.length_c   1.000
_cell.angle_alpha   90.00
_cell.angle_beta   90.00
_cell.angle_gamma   90.00
#
_symmetry.space_group_name_H-M   'P 1'
#
loop_
_entity.id
_entity.type
_entity.pdbx_description
1 polymer ?
#
loop_
_entity_poly.entity_id
_entity_poly.type
_entity_poly.pdbx_seq_one_letter_code
_entity_poly.pdbx_strand_id
1 'polypeptide(L)'
;MRWRSDYEHELAHVFREAERLIDAYPEPLNDKGRKYLQAFNPLNPSSTKNHICYLLPFWMQPITELDTRYYRDLSLANVFVMLYFFIQDDLMDTAPSDWKEQLALGNLFHLSMLDLYRTLFDSSSPFWNHYRIYVTDWSMAVAYESPNVSLAPAKLAQKAAPVKLASTGALLLAGRPELEPAVSEAVDLVLATLQMSDDWADWEEDFDLHNANSLIGMIASEKATSPTLLTKTDIRNAIYLDGALSRYSQLTQANGEAFARLELSLPHLAAFQSLLADKLTEVSEQLRHTKKQLLGGGFTYWLSQNKSSIPDN
;
A
#
# COMPACT_ATOMS: atom_id res chain seq x y z
N MET A 1 14.07 15.42 3.24
CA MET A 1 13.16 15.35 2.07
C MET A 1 11.79 14.95 2.59
N ARG A 2 10.71 15.61 2.18
CA ARG A 2 9.36 15.29 2.69
C ARG A 2 8.52 14.76 1.53
N TRP A 3 8.61 13.45 1.30
CA TRP A 3 7.98 12.72 0.18
C TRP A 3 6.47 12.98 -0.02
N ARG A 4 5.77 13.48 1.02
CA ARG A 4 4.36 13.90 0.97
C ARG A 4 4.16 15.42 0.83
N SER A 5 4.77 16.23 1.72
CA SER A 5 4.44 17.66 1.80
C SER A 5 4.88 18.43 0.55
N ASP A 6 5.87 17.90 -0.16
CA ASP A 6 6.39 18.51 -1.38
C ASP A 6 5.34 18.55 -2.52
N TYR A 7 4.23 17.80 -2.39
CA TYR A 7 3.18 17.67 -3.40
C TYR A 7 1.78 18.11 -2.96
N GLU A 8 1.62 18.79 -1.82
CA GLU A 8 0.29 19.19 -1.31
C GLU A 8 -0.51 20.03 -2.31
N HIS A 9 0.15 20.96 -3.00
CA HIS A 9 -0.51 21.79 -4.02
C HIS A 9 -0.98 20.95 -5.22
N GLU A 10 -0.15 20.00 -5.64
CA GLU A 10 -0.43 19.09 -6.74
C GLU A 10 -1.60 18.16 -6.41
N LEU A 11 -1.60 17.59 -5.20
CA LEU A 11 -2.69 16.75 -4.71
C LEU A 11 -4.00 17.55 -4.58
N ALA A 12 -3.94 18.80 -4.11
CA ALA A 12 -5.12 19.66 -4.07
C ALA A 12 -5.70 19.91 -5.47
N HIS A 13 -4.84 20.02 -6.49
CA HIS A 13 -5.29 20.14 -7.88
C HIS A 13 -5.94 18.83 -8.36
N VAL A 14 -5.26 17.70 -8.20
CA VAL A 14 -5.73 16.38 -8.63
C VAL A 14 -7.08 16.02 -8.00
N PHE A 15 -7.22 16.18 -6.68
CA PHE A 15 -8.47 15.82 -5.99
C PHE A 15 -9.63 16.75 -6.33
N ARG A 16 -9.40 18.04 -6.59
CA ARG A 16 -10.44 18.94 -7.11
C ARG A 16 -10.91 18.51 -8.51
N GLU A 17 -10.00 18.06 -9.36
CA GLU A 17 -10.38 17.59 -10.69
C GLU A 17 -11.12 16.24 -10.62
N ALA A 18 -10.73 15.35 -9.71
CA ALA A 18 -11.47 14.13 -9.43
C ALA A 18 -12.90 14.43 -8.95
N GLU A 19 -13.08 15.38 -8.04
CA GLU A 19 -14.41 15.87 -7.63
C GLU A 19 -15.20 16.39 -8.82
N ARG A 20 -14.60 17.24 -9.67
CA ARG A 20 -15.26 17.79 -10.86
C ARG A 20 -15.77 16.70 -11.81
N LEU A 21 -14.99 15.63 -12.00
CA LEU A 21 -15.39 14.50 -12.85
C LEU A 21 -16.52 13.67 -12.22
N ILE A 22 -16.43 13.43 -10.91
CA ILE A 22 -17.47 12.69 -10.16
C ILE A 22 -18.79 13.48 -10.10
N ASP A 23 -18.73 14.80 -10.04
CA ASP A 23 -19.92 15.66 -10.00
C ASP A 23 -20.76 15.57 -11.28
N ALA A 24 -20.16 15.14 -12.39
CA ALA A 24 -20.84 14.91 -13.66
C ALA A 24 -21.53 13.53 -13.74
N TYR A 25 -21.37 12.67 -12.74
CA TYR A 25 -22.05 11.37 -12.70
C TYR A 25 -23.57 11.53 -12.47
N PRO A 26 -24.38 10.56 -12.92
CA PRO A 26 -25.83 10.61 -12.70
C PRO A 26 -26.16 10.48 -11.20
N GLU A 27 -27.16 11.23 -10.73
CA GLU A 27 -27.71 11.05 -9.38
C GLU A 27 -28.28 9.63 -9.20
N PRO A 28 -28.11 8.99 -8.02
CA PRO A 28 -27.44 9.49 -6.80
C PRO A 28 -25.94 9.14 -6.73
N LEU A 29 -25.34 8.66 -7.83
CA LEU A 29 -23.97 8.13 -7.83
C LEU A 29 -22.91 9.22 -7.74
N ASN A 30 -23.21 10.46 -8.17
CA ASN A 30 -22.35 11.63 -7.93
C ASN A 30 -22.12 11.86 -6.42
N ASP A 31 -23.18 11.96 -5.63
CA ASP A 31 -23.09 12.21 -4.19
C ASP A 31 -22.41 11.06 -3.45
N LYS A 32 -22.71 9.81 -3.83
CA LYS A 32 -22.02 8.64 -3.29
C LYS A 32 -20.53 8.66 -3.67
N GLY A 33 -20.22 8.97 -4.93
CA GLY A 33 -18.85 9.10 -5.41
C GLY A 33 -18.05 10.18 -4.68
N ARG A 34 -18.66 11.34 -4.42
CA ARG A 34 -17.99 12.43 -3.68
C ARG A 34 -17.66 11.99 -2.26
N LYS A 35 -18.62 11.37 -1.56
CA LYS A 35 -18.40 10.85 -0.20
C LYS A 35 -17.29 9.80 -0.18
N TYR A 36 -17.28 8.89 -1.16
CA TYR A 36 -16.25 7.88 -1.28
C TYR A 36 -14.86 8.50 -1.53
N LEU A 37 -14.74 9.44 -2.47
CA LEU A 37 -13.48 10.16 -2.73
C LEU A 37 -12.93 10.87 -1.48
N GLN A 38 -13.79 11.52 -0.67
CA GLN A 38 -13.34 12.24 0.54
C GLN A 38 -12.75 11.33 1.62
N ALA A 39 -13.11 10.04 1.66
CA ALA A 39 -12.53 9.07 2.57
C ALA A 39 -11.05 8.77 2.25
N PHE A 40 -10.62 9.01 1.01
CA PHE A 40 -9.26 8.76 0.52
C PHE A 40 -8.49 10.05 0.18
N ASN A 41 -9.07 11.22 0.45
CA ASN A 41 -8.44 12.50 0.16
C ASN A 41 -7.32 12.80 1.17
N PRO A 42 -6.03 12.81 0.76
CA PRO A 42 -4.90 13.00 1.68
C PRO A 42 -4.88 14.36 2.38
N LEU A 43 -5.67 15.33 1.93
CA LEU A 43 -5.80 16.64 2.56
C LEU A 43 -6.84 16.63 3.69
N ASN A 44 -7.64 15.57 3.79
CA ASN A 44 -8.55 15.36 4.90
C ASN A 44 -7.79 14.69 6.07
N PRO A 45 -7.78 15.27 7.29
CA PRO A 45 -7.15 14.68 8.46
C PRO A 45 -7.65 13.27 8.81
N SER A 46 -8.87 12.90 8.38
CA SER A 46 -9.48 11.59 8.62
C SER A 46 -9.29 10.59 7.48
N SER A 47 -8.47 10.90 6.46
CA SER A 47 -8.29 10.02 5.30
C SER A 47 -7.42 8.80 5.60
N THR A 48 -7.67 7.72 4.87
CA THR A 48 -6.81 6.53 4.83
C THR A 48 -5.46 6.82 4.17
N LYS A 49 -4.49 5.91 4.34
CA LYS A 49 -3.04 6.14 4.13
C LYS A 49 -2.50 5.65 2.77
N ASN A 50 -3.32 5.62 1.72
CA ASN A 50 -2.94 5.07 0.41
C ASN A 50 -2.23 6.09 -0.48
N HIS A 51 -1.13 6.65 0.04
CA HIS A 51 -0.44 7.80 -0.56
C HIS A 51 0.31 7.48 -1.86
N ILE A 52 0.78 6.25 -2.03
CA ILE A 52 1.58 5.85 -3.20
C ILE A 52 0.77 5.92 -4.50
N CYS A 53 -0.52 5.58 -4.50
CA CYS A 53 -1.35 5.52 -5.71
C CYS A 53 -1.33 6.82 -6.51
N TYR A 54 -1.52 7.96 -5.83
CA TYR A 54 -1.56 9.27 -6.47
C TYR A 54 -0.25 10.06 -6.39
N LEU A 55 0.73 9.65 -5.55
CA LEU A 55 2.04 10.31 -5.50
C LEU A 55 3.08 9.69 -6.44
N LEU A 56 2.94 8.41 -6.79
CA LEU A 56 3.90 7.69 -7.62
C LEU A 56 4.22 8.41 -8.95
N PRO A 57 3.25 8.99 -9.69
CA PRO A 57 3.58 9.76 -10.89
C PRO A 57 4.58 10.89 -10.63
N PHE A 58 4.42 11.65 -9.55
CA PHE A 58 5.34 12.73 -9.21
C PHE A 58 6.71 12.22 -8.75
N TRP A 59 6.74 11.08 -8.06
CA TRP A 59 8.00 10.45 -7.63
C TRP A 59 8.86 9.96 -8.79
N MET A 60 8.28 9.75 -9.96
CA MET A 60 9.00 9.40 -11.19
C MET A 60 9.78 10.56 -11.81
N GLN A 61 9.48 11.81 -11.41
CA GLN A 61 10.03 13.02 -12.02
C GLN A 61 11.55 12.99 -12.27
N PRO A 62 12.39 12.51 -11.34
CA PRO A 62 13.85 12.53 -11.52
C PRO A 62 14.38 11.64 -12.66
N ILE A 63 13.58 10.69 -13.17
CA ILE A 63 14.00 9.80 -14.27
C ILE A 63 13.18 9.98 -15.55
N THR A 64 12.05 10.71 -15.49
CA THR A 64 11.16 10.92 -16.63
C THR A 64 11.14 12.36 -17.17
N GLU A 65 11.40 13.36 -16.34
CA GLU A 65 11.50 14.79 -16.73
C GLU A 65 10.33 15.34 -17.59
N LEU A 66 9.13 14.78 -17.46
CA LEU A 66 7.90 15.23 -18.13
C LEU A 66 7.44 16.62 -17.67
N ASP A 67 6.62 17.28 -18.50
CA ASP A 67 5.83 18.46 -18.09
C ASP A 67 4.90 18.08 -16.91
N THR A 68 4.78 18.98 -15.93
CA THR A 68 3.96 18.80 -14.74
C THR A 68 2.53 18.33 -15.04
N ARG A 69 1.96 18.74 -16.18
CA ARG A 69 0.63 18.31 -16.63
C ARG A 69 0.51 16.79 -16.73
N TYR A 70 1.53 16.11 -17.27
CA TYR A 70 1.50 14.64 -17.38
C TYR A 70 1.48 13.95 -16.01
N TYR A 71 2.21 14.48 -15.02
CA TYR A 71 2.16 13.91 -13.67
C TYR A 71 0.79 14.11 -13.01
N ARG A 72 0.14 15.26 -13.24
CA ARG A 72 -1.23 15.52 -12.77
C ARG A 72 -2.23 14.58 -13.42
N ASP A 73 -2.16 14.41 -14.74
CA ASP A 73 -3.09 13.56 -15.49
C ASP A 73 -2.93 12.08 -15.09
N LEU A 74 -1.69 11.59 -14.96
CA LEU A 74 -1.41 10.24 -14.45
C LEU A 74 -1.89 10.07 -13.00
N SER A 75 -1.66 11.06 -12.15
CA SER A 75 -2.10 11.05 -10.75
C SER A 75 -3.62 11.00 -10.65
N LEU A 76 -4.33 11.80 -11.44
CA LEU A 76 -5.78 11.79 -11.55
C LEU A 76 -6.30 10.43 -12.04
N ALA A 77 -5.70 9.87 -13.08
CA ALA A 77 -6.04 8.52 -13.55
C ALA A 77 -5.86 7.48 -12.44
N ASN A 78 -4.79 7.58 -11.66
CA ASN A 78 -4.52 6.65 -10.55
C ASN A 78 -5.39 6.86 -9.31
N VAL A 79 -5.97 8.06 -9.11
CA VAL A 79 -7.06 8.22 -8.14
C VAL A 79 -8.24 7.33 -8.55
N PHE A 80 -8.65 7.33 -9.82
CA PHE A 80 -9.73 6.45 -10.28
C PHE A 80 -9.35 4.96 -10.31
N VAL A 81 -8.07 4.61 -10.57
CA VAL A 81 -7.56 3.24 -10.37
C VAL A 81 -7.81 2.81 -8.92
N MET A 82 -7.34 3.60 -7.96
CA MET A 82 -7.46 3.32 -6.53
C MET A 82 -8.94 3.16 -6.13
N LEU A 83 -9.80 4.12 -6.46
CA LEU A 83 -11.21 4.07 -6.08
C LEU A 83 -11.95 2.89 -6.71
N TYR A 84 -11.63 2.55 -7.96
CA TYR A 84 -12.25 1.41 -8.64
C TYR A 84 -11.86 0.09 -7.96
N PHE A 85 -10.57 -0.14 -7.73
CA PHE A 85 -10.10 -1.40 -7.15
C PHE A 85 -10.48 -1.54 -5.68
N PHE A 86 -10.50 -0.47 -4.88
CA PHE A 86 -11.02 -0.53 -3.52
C PHE A 86 -12.50 -0.89 -3.46
N ILE A 87 -13.33 -0.37 -4.37
CA ILE A 87 -14.72 -0.83 -4.46
C ILE A 87 -14.79 -2.33 -4.78
N GLN A 88 -13.96 -2.84 -5.68
CA GLN A 88 -13.98 -4.28 -5.98
C GLN A 88 -13.55 -5.10 -4.76
N ASP A 89 -12.50 -4.67 -4.06
CA ASP A 89 -11.97 -5.32 -2.86
C ASP A 89 -13.00 -5.33 -1.73
N ASP A 90 -13.57 -4.16 -1.39
CA ASP A 90 -14.63 -4.00 -0.39
C ASP A 90 -15.81 -4.96 -0.66
N LEU A 91 -16.23 -5.08 -1.93
CA LEU A 91 -17.34 -5.93 -2.34
C LEU A 91 -17.03 -7.43 -2.23
N MET A 92 -15.77 -7.84 -2.42
CA MET A 92 -15.33 -9.23 -2.30
C MET A 92 -15.17 -9.63 -0.84
N ASP A 93 -14.66 -8.73 0.01
CA ASP A 93 -14.39 -9.01 1.42
C ASP A 93 -15.65 -8.90 2.28
N THR A 94 -16.40 -7.81 2.15
CA THR A 94 -17.61 -7.56 2.95
C THR A 94 -18.67 -6.86 2.11
N ALA A 95 -19.59 -7.64 1.53
CA ALA A 95 -20.69 -7.08 0.75
C ALA A 95 -21.56 -6.13 1.61
N PRO A 96 -21.55 -4.81 1.34
CA PRO A 96 -22.36 -3.86 2.11
C PRO A 96 -23.82 -3.93 1.70
N SER A 97 -24.68 -3.29 2.49
CA SER A 97 -26.12 -3.25 2.22
C SER A 97 -26.48 -2.55 0.90
N ASP A 98 -25.64 -1.63 0.43
CA ASP A 98 -25.78 -0.90 -0.83
C ASP A 98 -24.79 -1.35 -1.93
N TRP A 99 -24.41 -2.64 -1.90
CA TRP A 99 -23.46 -3.24 -2.85
C TRP A 99 -23.79 -2.99 -4.33
N LYS A 100 -25.08 -2.84 -4.68
CA LYS A 100 -25.51 -2.57 -6.08
C LYS A 100 -25.06 -1.20 -6.53
N GLU A 101 -25.28 -0.18 -5.70
CA GLU A 101 -24.85 1.17 -6.00
C GLU A 101 -23.34 1.31 -5.93
N GLN A 102 -22.67 0.60 -5.01
CA GLN A 102 -21.21 0.60 -4.95
C GLN A 102 -20.61 -0.04 -6.21
N LEU A 103 -21.16 -1.17 -6.67
CA LEU A 103 -20.75 -1.79 -7.94
C LEU A 103 -21.02 -0.88 -9.14
N ALA A 104 -22.18 -0.22 -9.19
CA ALA A 104 -22.50 0.74 -10.25
C ALA A 104 -21.55 1.94 -10.25
N LEU A 105 -21.20 2.46 -9.06
CA LEU A 105 -20.22 3.52 -8.90
C LEU A 105 -18.82 3.08 -9.35
N GLY A 106 -18.42 1.85 -9.01
CA GLY A 106 -17.17 1.25 -9.48
C GLY A 106 -17.06 1.27 -11.01
N ASN A 107 -18.14 0.94 -11.72
CA ASN A 107 -18.15 1.02 -13.19
C ASN A 107 -17.95 2.46 -13.71
N LEU A 108 -18.49 3.47 -13.03
CA LEU A 108 -18.26 4.87 -13.41
C LEU A 108 -16.80 5.29 -13.16
N PHE A 109 -16.20 4.90 -12.03
CA PHE A 109 -14.78 5.11 -11.79
C PHE A 109 -13.91 4.43 -12.85
N HIS A 110 -14.26 3.21 -13.25
CA HIS A 110 -13.57 2.49 -14.31
C HIS A 110 -13.64 3.23 -15.66
N LEU A 111 -14.81 3.76 -16.03
CA LEU A 111 -14.96 4.55 -17.25
C LEU A 111 -14.09 5.81 -17.22
N SER A 112 -14.12 6.58 -16.12
CA SER A 112 -13.30 7.78 -15.95
C SER A 112 -11.80 7.48 -16.01
N MET A 113 -11.36 6.39 -15.36
CA MET A 113 -9.98 5.90 -15.45
C MET A 113 -9.59 5.62 -16.90
N LEU A 114 -10.40 4.89 -17.66
CA LEU A 114 -10.10 4.56 -19.05
C LEU A 114 -10.09 5.79 -19.95
N ASP A 115 -11.02 6.73 -19.75
CA ASP A 115 -11.06 7.96 -20.54
C ASP A 115 -9.82 8.81 -20.29
N LEU A 116 -9.36 8.92 -19.04
CA LEU A 116 -8.10 9.60 -18.71
C LEU A 116 -6.88 8.91 -19.34
N TYR A 117 -6.80 7.58 -19.34
CA TYR A 117 -5.68 6.91 -20.00
C TYR A 117 -5.72 7.02 -21.53
N ARG A 118 -6.91 7.09 -22.14
CA ARG A 118 -7.07 7.27 -23.59
C ARG A 118 -6.66 8.66 -24.07
N THR A 119 -6.66 9.68 -23.22
CA THR A 119 -6.11 10.99 -23.59
C THR A 119 -4.57 10.99 -23.58
N LEU A 120 -3.96 10.09 -22.78
CA LEU A 120 -2.51 9.97 -22.63
C LEU A 120 -1.88 8.99 -23.63
N PHE A 121 -2.60 7.94 -24.00
CA PHE A 121 -2.06 6.83 -24.78
C PHE A 121 -2.95 6.48 -25.97
N ASP A 122 -2.35 6.42 -27.16
CA ASP A 122 -3.03 5.89 -28.34
C ASP A 122 -3.35 4.39 -28.19
N SER A 123 -4.25 3.85 -29.02
CA SER A 123 -4.69 2.46 -28.94
C SER A 123 -3.60 1.43 -29.27
N SER A 124 -2.53 1.84 -29.95
CA SER A 124 -1.36 1.01 -30.27
C SER A 124 -0.28 1.03 -29.19
N SER A 125 -0.42 1.88 -28.18
CA SER A 125 0.57 2.07 -27.13
C SER A 125 0.82 0.77 -26.36
N PRO A 126 2.08 0.43 -26.06
CA PRO A 126 2.44 -0.68 -25.17
C PRO A 126 1.77 -0.60 -23.79
N PHE A 127 1.34 0.60 -23.36
CA PHE A 127 0.63 0.82 -22.10
C PHE A 127 -0.53 -0.15 -21.88
N TRP A 128 -1.33 -0.41 -22.92
CA TRP A 128 -2.50 -1.28 -22.82
C TRP A 128 -2.15 -2.75 -22.56
N ASN A 129 -0.94 -3.19 -22.94
CA ASN A 129 -0.45 -4.51 -22.59
C ASN A 129 -0.10 -4.60 -21.10
N HIS A 130 0.63 -3.61 -20.56
CA HIS A 130 0.89 -3.53 -19.12
C HIS A 130 -0.40 -3.43 -18.31
N TYR A 131 -1.36 -2.63 -18.77
CA TYR A 131 -2.68 -2.55 -18.16
C TYR A 131 -3.36 -3.91 -18.06
N ARG A 132 -3.37 -4.68 -19.16
CA ARG A 132 -3.94 -6.04 -19.15
C ARG A 132 -3.21 -6.94 -18.15
N ILE A 133 -1.88 -6.90 -18.12
CA ILE A 133 -1.07 -7.72 -17.22
C ILE A 133 -1.40 -7.39 -15.77
N TYR A 134 -1.34 -6.11 -15.37
CA TYR A 134 -1.57 -5.71 -13.98
C TYR A 134 -2.99 -5.97 -13.50
N VAL A 135 -4.00 -5.79 -14.36
CA VAL A 135 -5.38 -6.16 -14.03
C VAL A 135 -5.52 -7.67 -13.89
N THR A 136 -4.87 -8.46 -14.75
CA THR A 136 -4.90 -9.92 -14.66
C THR A 136 -4.21 -10.41 -13.39
N ASP A 137 -3.05 -9.84 -13.04
CA ASP A 137 -2.32 -10.17 -11.82
C ASP A 137 -3.17 -9.87 -10.58
N TRP A 138 -3.82 -8.70 -10.55
CA TRP A 138 -4.76 -8.34 -9.49
C TRP A 138 -5.90 -9.36 -9.39
N SER A 139 -6.57 -9.66 -10.52
CA SER A 139 -7.70 -10.60 -10.54
C SER A 139 -7.30 -12.00 -10.06
N MET A 140 -6.11 -12.48 -10.43
CA MET A 140 -5.60 -13.76 -9.97
C MET A 140 -5.26 -13.74 -8.47
N ALA A 141 -4.74 -12.62 -7.96
CA ALA A 141 -4.39 -12.48 -6.56
C ALA A 141 -5.63 -12.51 -5.65
N VAL A 142 -6.67 -11.77 -5.99
CA VAL A 142 -7.91 -11.69 -5.19
C VAL A 142 -8.78 -12.94 -5.32
N ALA A 143 -8.83 -13.58 -6.49
CA ALA A 143 -9.69 -14.75 -6.71
C ALA A 143 -9.15 -16.05 -6.10
N TYR A 144 -7.83 -16.16 -5.94
CA TYR A 144 -7.15 -17.38 -5.49
C TYR A 144 -6.27 -17.15 -4.26
N GLU A 145 -6.64 -16.18 -3.45
CA GLU A 145 -5.95 -15.89 -2.20
C GLU A 145 -5.94 -17.11 -1.29
N SER A 146 -4.79 -17.37 -0.67
CA SER A 146 -4.58 -18.52 0.21
C SER A 146 -3.98 -18.04 1.53
N PRO A 147 -4.36 -18.63 2.67
CA PRO A 147 -3.73 -18.37 3.96
C PRO A 147 -2.21 -18.66 3.96
N ASN A 148 -1.74 -19.51 3.04
CA ASN A 148 -0.32 -19.78 2.84
C ASN A 148 0.29 -18.73 1.90
N VAL A 149 0.49 -17.53 2.44
CA VAL A 149 1.01 -16.38 1.69
C VAL A 149 2.50 -16.56 1.39
N SER A 150 2.87 -16.38 0.11
CA SER A 150 4.27 -16.26 -0.28
C SER A 150 4.83 -14.90 0.18
N LEU A 151 5.97 -14.92 0.87
CA LEU A 151 6.68 -13.70 1.29
C LEU A 151 7.50 -13.06 0.16
N ALA A 152 7.43 -13.59 -1.06
CA ALA A 152 8.11 -12.99 -2.21
C ALA A 152 7.50 -11.60 -2.50
N PRO A 153 8.30 -10.53 -2.66
CA PRO A 153 7.77 -9.17 -2.82
C PRO A 153 6.79 -9.03 -3.99
N ALA A 154 7.12 -9.59 -5.15
CA ALA A 154 6.24 -9.60 -6.31
C ALA A 154 4.89 -10.31 -6.05
N LYS A 155 4.82 -11.25 -5.10
CA LYS A 155 3.59 -11.93 -4.69
C LYS A 155 2.76 -11.08 -3.73
N LEU A 156 3.41 -10.46 -2.75
CA LEU A 156 2.75 -9.52 -1.83
C LEU A 156 2.18 -8.29 -2.56
N ALA A 157 2.86 -7.83 -3.60
CA ALA A 157 2.44 -6.66 -4.37
C ALA A 157 1.31 -6.94 -5.40
N GLN A 158 0.90 -8.20 -5.64
CA GLN A 158 -0.03 -8.51 -6.75
C GLN A 158 -1.40 -7.84 -6.58
N LYS A 159 -1.93 -7.76 -5.35
CA LYS A 159 -3.18 -7.03 -5.05
C LYS A 159 -3.07 -5.52 -5.24
N ALA A 160 -1.86 -4.99 -5.35
CA ALA A 160 -1.59 -3.58 -5.64
C ALA A 160 -0.98 -3.39 -7.04
N ALA A 161 -0.92 -4.43 -7.89
CA ALA A 161 -0.32 -4.36 -9.22
C ALA A 161 -0.84 -3.20 -10.09
N PRO A 162 -2.14 -2.82 -10.06
CA PRO A 162 -2.65 -1.69 -10.83
C PRO A 162 -1.99 -0.35 -10.49
N VAL A 163 -1.39 -0.18 -9.29
CA VAL A 163 -0.63 1.03 -8.92
C VAL A 163 0.56 1.25 -9.86
N LYS A 164 1.13 0.19 -10.44
CA LYS A 164 2.24 0.27 -11.39
C LYS A 164 1.88 0.97 -12.70
N LEU A 165 0.59 1.19 -12.98
CA LEU A 165 0.15 2.00 -14.13
C LEU A 165 0.69 3.42 -14.08
N ALA A 166 0.81 4.02 -12.89
CA ALA A 166 1.40 5.34 -12.68
C ALA A 166 2.83 5.42 -13.21
N SER A 167 3.71 4.55 -12.72
CA SER A 167 5.13 4.56 -13.07
C SER A 167 5.37 4.09 -14.51
N THR A 168 4.67 3.04 -14.93
CA THR A 168 4.73 2.55 -16.31
C THR A 168 4.27 3.62 -17.30
N GLY A 169 3.17 4.31 -17.01
CA GLY A 169 2.67 5.39 -17.84
C GLY A 169 3.67 6.55 -17.96
N ALA A 170 4.29 6.95 -16.85
CA ALA A 170 5.30 7.99 -16.84
C ALA A 170 6.53 7.62 -17.70
N LEU A 171 7.01 6.39 -17.60
CA LEU A 171 8.13 5.90 -18.42
C LEU A 171 7.80 5.89 -19.91
N LEU A 172 6.60 5.40 -20.28
CA LEU A 172 6.20 5.34 -21.68
C LEU A 172 6.04 6.73 -22.29
N LEU A 173 5.45 7.69 -21.55
CA LEU A 173 5.37 9.09 -22.00
C LEU A 173 6.74 9.75 -22.14
N ALA A 174 7.71 9.36 -21.31
CA ALA A 174 9.08 9.85 -21.37
C ALA A 174 9.94 9.18 -22.46
N GLY A 175 9.40 8.17 -23.15
CA GLY A 175 10.17 7.37 -24.11
C GLY A 175 11.26 6.51 -23.45
N ARG A 176 11.01 6.05 -22.22
CA ARG A 176 11.93 5.26 -21.38
C ARG A 176 11.42 3.85 -21.02
N PRO A 177 10.83 3.08 -21.96
CA PRO A 177 10.28 1.75 -21.68
C PRO A 177 11.33 0.76 -21.15
N GLU A 178 12.61 0.98 -21.46
CA GLU A 178 13.72 0.13 -21.01
C GLU A 178 13.90 0.10 -19.50
N LEU A 179 13.41 1.12 -18.78
CA LEU A 179 13.46 1.18 -17.32
C LEU A 179 12.28 0.47 -16.64
N GLU A 180 11.27 0.06 -17.41
CA GLU A 180 10.03 -0.49 -16.85
C GLU A 180 10.28 -1.71 -15.96
N PRO A 181 11.10 -2.71 -16.33
CA PRO A 181 11.30 -3.87 -15.47
C PRO A 181 11.89 -3.51 -14.10
N ALA A 182 12.92 -2.65 -14.08
CA ALA A 182 13.57 -2.22 -12.84
C ALA A 182 12.66 -1.35 -11.98
N VAL A 183 11.88 -0.45 -12.58
CA VAL A 183 10.92 0.40 -11.85
C VAL A 183 9.74 -0.42 -11.34
N SER A 184 9.27 -1.41 -12.11
CA SER A 184 8.22 -2.35 -11.71
C SER A 184 8.65 -3.15 -10.47
N GLU A 185 9.88 -3.67 -10.48
CA GLU A 185 10.49 -4.34 -9.32
C GLU A 185 10.63 -3.40 -8.11
N ALA A 186 11.08 -2.16 -8.34
CA ALA A 186 11.21 -1.16 -7.29
C ALA A 186 9.85 -0.87 -6.62
N VAL A 187 8.80 -0.72 -7.42
CA VAL A 187 7.43 -0.49 -6.91
C VAL A 187 6.91 -1.73 -6.18
N ASP A 188 7.15 -2.95 -6.69
CA ASP A 188 6.76 -4.19 -6.02
C ASP A 188 7.43 -4.34 -4.64
N LEU A 189 8.72 -3.99 -4.51
CA LEU A 189 9.43 -4.00 -3.21
C LEU A 189 8.82 -3.05 -2.18
N VAL A 190 8.42 -1.85 -2.63
CA VAL A 190 7.76 -0.86 -1.77
C VAL A 190 6.36 -1.30 -1.40
N LEU A 191 5.57 -1.80 -2.36
CA LEU A 191 4.21 -2.28 -2.13
C LEU A 191 4.20 -3.52 -1.23
N ALA A 192 5.16 -4.43 -1.37
CA ALA A 192 5.33 -5.55 -0.45
C ALA A 192 5.62 -5.07 0.98
N THR A 193 6.46 -4.05 1.12
CA THR A 193 6.77 -3.47 2.44
C THR A 193 5.55 -2.77 3.05
N LEU A 194 4.73 -2.13 2.23
CA LEU A 194 3.45 -1.54 2.65
C LEU A 194 2.49 -2.62 3.12
N GLN A 195 2.25 -3.65 2.30
CA GLN A 195 1.39 -4.79 2.66
C GLN A 195 1.86 -5.44 3.96
N MET A 196 3.16 -5.63 4.15
CA MET A 196 3.68 -6.18 5.39
C MET A 196 3.40 -5.28 6.60
N SER A 197 3.45 -3.96 6.44
CA SER A 197 3.09 -3.02 7.50
C SER A 197 1.60 -3.08 7.84
N ASP A 198 0.73 -3.25 6.85
CA ASP A 198 -0.72 -3.36 7.03
C ASP A 198 -1.06 -4.71 7.69
N ASP A 199 -0.49 -5.82 7.21
CA ASP A 199 -0.63 -7.15 7.82
C ASP A 199 -0.19 -7.18 9.29
N TRP A 200 0.79 -6.36 9.68
CA TRP A 200 1.16 -6.20 11.09
C TRP A 200 0.08 -5.44 11.87
N ALA A 201 -0.51 -4.39 11.31
CA ALA A 201 -1.55 -3.63 11.99
C ALA A 201 -2.82 -4.47 12.20
N ASP A 202 -3.16 -5.29 11.22
CA ASP A 202 -4.48 -5.93 11.11
C ASP A 202 -4.47 -7.43 11.44
N TRP A 203 -3.33 -7.99 11.89
CA TRP A 203 -3.19 -9.43 12.14
C TRP A 203 -4.26 -10.06 13.05
N GLU A 204 -4.77 -9.30 14.04
CA GLU A 204 -5.82 -9.83 14.94
C GLU A 204 -7.17 -9.97 14.23
N GLU A 205 -7.49 -9.03 13.34
CA GLU A 205 -8.72 -9.01 12.55
C GLU A 205 -8.63 -10.03 11.42
N ASP A 206 -7.50 -10.06 10.69
CA ASP A 206 -7.27 -11.03 9.62
C ASP A 206 -7.33 -12.47 10.12
N PHE A 207 -6.81 -12.74 11.32
CA PHE A 207 -6.93 -14.06 11.92
C PHE A 207 -8.39 -14.45 12.20
N ASP A 208 -9.18 -13.52 12.73
CA ASP A 208 -10.58 -13.79 13.09
C ASP A 208 -11.45 -13.97 11.83
N LEU A 209 -11.18 -13.19 10.78
CA LEU A 209 -11.87 -13.25 9.48
C LEU A 209 -11.35 -14.36 8.56
N HIS A 210 -10.26 -15.04 8.93
CA HIS A 210 -9.57 -16.05 8.11
C HIS A 210 -9.03 -15.48 6.79
N ASN A 211 -8.68 -14.20 6.79
CA ASN A 211 -8.04 -13.53 5.67
C ASN A 211 -6.57 -13.96 5.59
N ALA A 212 -6.00 -13.84 4.40
CA ALA A 212 -4.59 -14.08 4.21
C ALA A 212 -3.77 -12.94 4.80
N ASN A 213 -2.75 -13.28 5.57
CA ASN A 213 -1.88 -12.33 6.25
C ASN A 213 -0.46 -12.88 6.26
N SER A 214 0.49 -12.12 5.75
CA SER A 214 1.86 -12.61 5.52
C SER A 214 2.67 -12.74 6.81
N LEU A 215 2.35 -12.00 7.88
CA LEU A 215 2.94 -12.22 9.20
C LEU A 215 2.47 -13.57 9.79
N ILE A 216 1.17 -13.86 9.70
CA ILE A 216 0.61 -15.14 10.15
C ILE A 216 1.18 -16.29 9.31
N GLY A 217 1.24 -16.12 7.99
CA GLY A 217 1.83 -17.10 7.07
C GLY A 217 3.30 -17.39 7.38
N MET A 218 4.09 -16.35 7.71
CA MET A 218 5.48 -16.52 8.14
C MET A 218 5.56 -17.35 9.43
N ILE A 219 4.79 -16.97 10.47
CA ILE A 219 4.76 -17.70 11.76
C ILE A 219 4.32 -19.16 11.56
N ALA A 220 3.34 -19.41 10.67
CA ALA A 220 2.88 -20.75 10.33
C ALA A 220 4.00 -21.59 9.70
N SER A 221 4.72 -21.01 8.73
CA SER A 221 5.82 -21.69 8.06
C SER A 221 6.98 -22.04 9.00
N GLU A 222 7.28 -21.17 9.97
CA GLU A 222 8.31 -21.40 10.99
C GLU A 222 7.91 -22.52 11.98
N LYS A 223 6.60 -22.71 12.22
CA LYS A 223 6.06 -23.73 13.14
C LYS A 223 5.65 -25.04 12.47
N ALA A 224 5.78 -25.16 11.15
CA ALA A 224 5.30 -26.28 10.33
C ALA A 224 5.86 -27.67 10.71
N THR A 225 6.82 -27.76 11.64
CA THR A 225 7.21 -29.00 12.31
C THR A 225 6.17 -29.55 13.30
N SER A 226 5.11 -28.81 13.65
CA SER A 226 4.04 -29.27 14.54
C SER A 226 2.70 -29.39 13.80
N PRO A 227 2.01 -30.55 13.83
CA PRO A 227 0.77 -30.81 13.07
C PRO A 227 -0.48 -30.08 13.61
N THR A 228 -0.32 -29.14 14.53
CA THR A 228 -1.41 -28.41 15.19
C THR A 228 -1.71 -27.11 14.46
N LEU A 229 -3.01 -26.86 14.20
CA LEU A 229 -3.52 -25.57 13.73
C LEU A 229 -3.03 -24.44 14.67
N LEU A 230 -2.53 -23.36 14.08
CA LEU A 230 -2.12 -22.17 14.81
C LEU A 230 -3.31 -21.55 15.55
N THR A 231 -3.17 -21.30 16.85
CA THR A 231 -4.14 -20.52 17.61
C THR A 231 -3.76 -19.04 17.66
N LYS A 232 -4.73 -18.15 17.94
CA LYS A 232 -4.46 -16.71 18.19
C LYS A 232 -3.40 -16.51 19.28
N THR A 233 -3.42 -17.36 20.30
CA THR A 233 -2.41 -17.37 21.38
C THR A 233 -1.02 -17.73 20.86
N ASP A 234 -0.91 -18.68 19.93
CA ASP A 234 0.38 -19.06 19.33
C ASP A 234 0.99 -17.94 18.50
N ILE A 235 0.16 -17.18 17.78
CA ILE A 235 0.56 -16.01 16.99
C ILE A 235 1.00 -14.89 17.93
N ARG A 236 0.19 -14.60 18.95
CA ARG A 236 0.54 -13.61 19.99
C ARG A 236 1.86 -13.97 20.66
N ASN A 237 2.06 -15.23 21.06
CA ASN A 237 3.33 -15.67 21.63
C ASN A 237 4.49 -15.51 20.64
N ALA A 238 4.30 -15.86 19.37
CA ALA A 238 5.34 -15.69 18.37
C ALA A 238 5.77 -14.21 18.21
N ILE A 239 4.79 -13.30 18.17
CA ILE A 239 5.01 -11.85 18.05
C ILE A 239 5.71 -11.29 19.30
N TYR A 240 5.12 -11.49 20.48
CA TYR A 240 5.52 -10.80 21.71
C TYR A 240 6.63 -11.52 22.49
N LEU A 241 6.75 -12.85 22.34
CA LEU A 241 7.71 -13.67 23.07
C LEU A 241 8.82 -14.20 22.16
N ASP A 242 8.51 -14.69 20.97
CA ASP A 242 9.51 -15.41 20.14
C ASP A 242 10.20 -14.52 19.11
N GLY A 243 9.89 -13.22 19.10
CA GLY A 243 10.54 -12.22 18.25
C GLY A 243 10.19 -12.35 16.76
N ALA A 244 9.02 -12.87 16.42
CA ALA A 244 8.55 -12.95 15.03
C ALA A 244 8.56 -11.59 14.34
N LEU A 245 8.15 -10.51 15.04
CA LEU A 245 8.14 -9.17 14.46
C LEU A 245 9.55 -8.66 14.10
N SER A 246 10.58 -9.11 14.83
CA SER A 246 11.97 -8.77 14.50
C SER A 246 12.39 -9.41 13.18
N ARG A 247 12.11 -10.70 12.98
CA ARG A 247 12.37 -11.39 11.70
C ARG A 247 11.56 -10.80 10.56
N TYR A 248 10.30 -10.47 10.83
CA TYR A 248 9.42 -9.84 9.86
C TYR A 248 9.92 -8.46 9.42
N SER A 249 10.42 -7.64 10.36
CA SER A 249 11.06 -6.35 10.04
C SER A 249 12.39 -6.50 9.29
N GLN A 250 13.12 -7.60 9.46
CA GLN A 250 14.33 -7.85 8.66
C GLN A 250 14.00 -8.08 7.19
N LEU A 251 12.85 -8.69 6.88
CA LEU A 251 12.38 -8.86 5.51
C LEU A 251 12.05 -7.50 4.86
N THR A 252 11.44 -6.56 5.58
CA THR A 252 11.18 -5.22 5.04
C THR A 252 12.47 -4.42 4.81
N GLN A 253 13.48 -4.59 5.67
CA GLN A 253 14.80 -4.02 5.46
C GLN A 253 15.50 -4.64 4.24
N ALA A 254 15.40 -5.96 4.07
CA ALA A 254 15.93 -6.65 2.90
C ALA A 254 15.29 -6.16 1.58
N ASN A 255 13.99 -5.80 1.60
CA ASN A 255 13.35 -5.15 0.46
C ASN A 255 13.96 -3.78 0.16
N GLY A 256 14.31 -2.99 1.18
CA GLY A 256 15.01 -1.71 1.01
C GLY A 256 16.41 -1.85 0.45
N GLU A 257 17.16 -2.86 0.91
CA GLU A 257 18.47 -3.18 0.34
C GLU A 257 18.35 -3.65 -1.12
N ALA A 258 17.33 -4.45 -1.45
CA ALA A 258 17.04 -4.86 -2.82
C ALA A 258 16.71 -3.65 -3.70
N PHE A 259 15.90 -2.72 -3.20
CA PHE A 259 15.58 -1.48 -3.89
C PHE A 259 16.86 -0.68 -4.20
N ALA A 260 17.76 -0.53 -3.23
CA ALA A 260 19.00 0.21 -3.42
C ALA A 260 19.92 -0.40 -4.49
N ARG A 261 19.91 -1.74 -4.64
CA ARG A 261 20.68 -2.46 -5.68
C ARG A 261 20.16 -2.25 -7.10
N LEU A 262 18.94 -1.74 -7.28
CA LEU A 262 18.41 -1.39 -8.60
C LEU A 262 19.06 -0.12 -9.18
N GLU A 263 19.78 0.66 -8.37
CA GLU A 263 20.50 1.87 -8.77
C GLU A 263 19.61 2.92 -9.47
N LEU A 264 18.32 2.94 -9.14
CA LEU A 264 17.34 3.90 -9.67
C LEU A 264 17.38 5.21 -8.89
N SER A 265 17.37 6.34 -9.62
CA SER A 265 17.27 7.67 -9.02
C SER A 265 15.83 8.03 -8.65
N LEU A 266 15.23 7.32 -7.70
CA LEU A 266 13.86 7.52 -7.22
C LEU A 266 13.82 7.90 -5.72
N PRO A 267 14.33 9.09 -5.33
CA PRO A 267 14.57 9.45 -3.93
C PRO A 267 13.29 9.48 -3.07
N HIS A 268 12.15 9.87 -3.64
CA HIS A 268 10.88 9.90 -2.91
C HIS A 268 10.33 8.50 -2.64
N LEU A 269 10.42 7.60 -3.62
CA LEU A 269 10.00 6.21 -3.46
C LEU A 269 10.92 5.48 -2.47
N ALA A 270 12.23 5.72 -2.55
CA ALA A 270 13.21 5.22 -1.57
C ALA A 270 12.90 5.73 -0.16
N ALA A 271 12.65 7.03 0.01
CA ALA A 271 12.31 7.61 1.31
C ALA A 271 11.00 7.04 1.88
N PHE A 272 10.01 6.77 1.03
CA PHE A 272 8.77 6.12 1.44
C PHE A 272 9.00 4.67 1.86
N GLN A 273 9.81 3.90 1.12
CA GLN A 273 10.22 2.56 1.52
C GLN A 273 10.89 2.58 2.91
N SER A 274 11.87 3.47 3.12
CA SER A 274 12.62 3.51 4.37
C SER A 274 11.70 3.87 5.54
N LEU A 275 10.77 4.83 5.34
CA LEU A 275 9.77 5.16 6.35
C LEU A 275 8.93 3.94 6.78
N LEU A 276 8.50 3.11 5.83
CA LEU A 276 7.69 1.93 6.13
C LEU A 276 8.51 0.88 6.89
N ALA A 277 9.73 0.59 6.42
CA ALA A 277 10.60 -0.38 7.06
C ALA A 277 11.01 0.08 8.48
N ASP A 278 11.37 1.35 8.65
CA ASP A 278 11.76 1.93 9.92
C ASP A 278 10.64 1.89 10.95
N LYS A 279 9.39 2.15 10.56
CA LYS A 279 8.23 2.02 11.45
C LYS A 279 8.10 0.61 12.00
N LEU A 280 8.23 -0.41 11.15
CA LEU A 280 8.10 -1.80 11.58
C LEU A 280 9.28 -2.22 12.48
N THR A 281 10.50 -1.75 12.15
CA THR A 281 11.68 -1.93 12.99
C THR A 281 11.51 -1.26 14.36
N GLU A 282 10.98 -0.03 14.41
CA GLU A 282 10.74 0.70 15.66
C GLU A 282 9.76 -0.07 16.56
N VAL A 283 8.65 -0.57 16.01
CA VAL A 283 7.68 -1.37 16.76
C VAL A 283 8.33 -2.66 17.28
N SER A 284 9.10 -3.36 16.44
CA SER A 284 9.86 -4.55 16.85
C SER A 284 10.79 -4.27 18.04
N GLU A 285 11.55 -3.17 17.97
CA GLU A 285 12.47 -2.78 19.05
C GLU A 285 11.75 -2.37 20.33
N GLN A 286 10.62 -1.67 20.22
CA GLN A 286 9.76 -1.34 21.36
C GLN A 286 9.22 -2.61 22.06
N LEU A 287 8.78 -3.61 21.30
CA LEU A 287 8.34 -4.90 21.86
C LEU A 287 9.48 -5.63 22.56
N ARG A 288 10.66 -5.68 21.94
CA ARG A 288 11.86 -6.31 22.51
C ARG A 288 12.30 -5.63 23.80
N HIS A 289 12.27 -4.29 23.83
CA HIS A 289 12.60 -3.51 25.02
C HIS A 289 11.60 -3.76 26.14
N THR A 290 10.30 -3.72 25.83
CA THR A 290 9.22 -4.00 26.78
C THR A 290 9.36 -5.40 27.39
N LYS A 291 9.64 -6.42 26.56
CA LYS A 291 9.92 -7.78 27.02
C LYS A 291 11.11 -7.82 27.98
N LYS A 292 12.22 -7.16 27.65
CA LYS A 292 13.42 -7.11 28.51
C LYS A 292 13.13 -6.45 29.86
N GLN A 293 12.31 -5.39 29.89
CA GLN A 293 11.90 -4.73 31.12
C GLN A 293 11.02 -5.63 32.00
N LEU A 294 10.06 -6.34 31.40
CA LEU A 294 9.18 -7.28 32.11
C LEU A 294 9.96 -8.48 32.68
N LEU A 295 10.92 -9.02 31.92
CA LEU A 295 11.82 -10.07 32.40
C LEU A 295 12.78 -9.58 33.50
N GLY A 296 13.06 -8.27 33.56
CA GLY A 296 13.81 -7.62 34.62
C GLY A 296 13.02 -7.39 35.93
N GLY A 297 11.75 -7.84 35.98
CA GLY A 297 10.87 -7.77 37.16
C GLY A 297 9.93 -6.56 37.16
N GLY A 298 8.75 -6.72 37.81
CA GLY A 298 7.69 -5.70 37.84
C GLY A 298 8.12 -4.35 38.44
N PHE A 299 9.10 -4.37 39.36
CA PHE A 299 9.68 -3.16 39.95
C PHE A 299 10.55 -2.37 38.95
N THR A 300 11.34 -3.05 38.13
CA THR A 300 12.18 -2.44 37.08
C THR A 300 11.31 -1.83 35.97
N TYR A 301 10.22 -2.52 35.61
CA TYR A 301 9.22 -2.01 34.68
C TYR A 301 8.53 -0.75 35.24
N TRP A 302 8.06 -0.80 36.49
CA TRP A 302 7.41 0.35 37.15
C TRP A 302 8.32 1.57 37.26
N LEU A 303 9.60 1.40 37.62
CA LEU A 303 10.60 2.47 37.66
C LEU A 303 10.85 3.10 36.29
N SER A 304 10.84 2.30 35.22
CA SER A 304 11.05 2.80 33.86
C SER A 304 9.88 3.64 33.32
N GLN A 305 8.66 3.36 33.77
CA GLN A 305 7.45 4.10 33.41
C GLN A 305 7.26 5.38 34.24
N ASN A 306 7.88 5.46 35.43
CA ASN A 306 7.72 6.58 36.37
C ASN A 306 8.97 7.46 36.52
N LYS A 307 9.93 7.41 35.58
CA LYS A 307 11.14 8.24 35.62
C LYS A 307 10.90 9.73 35.35
N SER A 308 9.73 10.13 34.85
CA SER A 308 9.40 11.54 34.57
C SER A 308 8.74 12.28 35.76
N SER A 309 8.58 11.62 36.91
CA SER A 309 7.83 12.14 38.07
C SER A 309 8.62 12.20 39.38
N ILE A 310 9.95 12.05 39.32
CA ILE A 310 10.82 12.31 40.47
C ILE A 310 11.54 13.65 40.22
N PRO A 311 11.19 14.74 40.93
CA PRO A 311 11.99 15.96 40.91
C PRO A 311 13.35 15.66 41.55
N ASP A 312 14.42 16.09 40.89
CA ASP A 312 15.76 16.10 41.47
C ASP A 312 15.73 16.95 42.76
N ASN A 313 16.15 16.36 43.88
CA ASN A 313 16.43 17.03 45.14
C ASN A 313 17.89 17.50 45.19
#